data_AF-A0A537JT70-F1
#
_entry.id   AF-A0A537JT70-F1
#
_cell.length_a   1.000
_cell.length_b   1.000
_cell.length_c   1.000
_cell.angle_alpha   90.00
_cell.angle_beta   90.00
_cell.angle_gamma   90.00
#
_symmetry.space_group_name_H-M   'P 1'
#
loop_
_entity.id
_entity.type
_entity.pdbx_description
1 polymer ?
#
loop_
_entity_poly.entity_id
_entity_poly.type
_entity_poly.pdbx_seq_one_letter_code
_entity_poly.pdbx_strand_id
1 'polypeptide(L)'
;GWMIDASHNVKDPLEDLLQSVEAIMIAYAQALIIDRKKLSEAQRSNDVVVAQETLQYTFRTDIRAIVAEARMRNGGALRPLELFRTLKIREQLIKERGSKKVATGL
;
A
#
# COMPACT_ATOMS: atom_id res chain seq x y z
N GLY A 1 4.77 -8.63 -14.48
CA GLY A 1 3.73 -8.27 -13.51
C GLY A 1 4.33 -8.25 -12.11
N TRP A 2 3.67 -7.62 -11.15
CA TRP A 2 4.05 -7.66 -9.73
C TRP A 2 3.05 -8.54 -8.98
N MET A 3 3.48 -9.18 -7.89
CA MET A 3 2.66 -10.11 -7.10
C MET A 3 2.82 -9.83 -5.60
N ILE A 4 1.76 -10.07 -4.83
CA ILE A 4 1.81 -10.12 -3.37
C ILE A 4 1.84 -11.60 -2.98
N ASP A 5 2.90 -12.00 -2.29
CA ASP A 5 3.03 -13.32 -1.68
C ASP A 5 2.99 -13.15 -0.15
N ALA A 6 1.84 -13.45 0.44
CA ALA A 6 1.57 -13.23 1.86
C ALA A 6 0.63 -14.30 2.43
N SER A 7 0.91 -14.73 3.66
CA SER A 7 0.01 -15.55 4.47
C SER A 7 -0.60 -14.70 5.60
N HIS A 8 -1.92 -14.84 5.77
CA HIS A 8 -2.71 -13.98 6.66
C HIS A 8 -3.20 -14.80 7.86
N ASN A 9 -2.37 -14.88 8.90
CA ASN A 9 -2.59 -15.81 10.00
C ASN A 9 -3.39 -15.21 11.17
N VAL A 10 -3.21 -13.92 11.43
CA VAL A 10 -3.76 -13.24 12.62
C VAL A 10 -4.79 -12.15 12.29
N LYS A 11 -4.75 -11.60 11.07
CA LYS A 11 -5.66 -10.57 10.59
C LYS A 11 -6.71 -11.18 9.65
N ASP A 12 -7.79 -10.44 9.45
CA ASP A 12 -8.66 -10.65 8.31
C ASP A 12 -7.85 -10.55 7.00
N PRO A 13 -7.84 -11.59 6.14
CA PRO A 13 -7.03 -11.57 4.93
C PRO A 13 -7.35 -10.43 3.95
N LEU A 14 -8.59 -9.95 3.92
CA LEU A 14 -8.98 -8.84 3.05
C LEU A 14 -8.50 -7.50 3.61
N GLU A 15 -8.57 -7.32 4.93
CA GLU A 15 -8.04 -6.11 5.56
C GLU A 15 -6.53 -6.00 5.39
N ASP A 16 -5.81 -7.10 5.58
CA ASP A 16 -4.35 -7.10 5.45
C ASP A 16 -3.93 -6.85 4.01
N LEU A 17 -4.60 -7.48 3.03
CA LEU A 17 -4.35 -7.23 1.61
C LEU A 17 -4.63 -5.77 1.22
N LEU A 18 -5.70 -5.16 1.73
CA LEU A 18 -5.99 -3.73 1.52
C LEU A 18 -4.85 -2.84 2.06
N GLN A 19 -4.33 -3.15 3.25
CA GLN A 19 -3.18 -2.45 3.84
C GLN A 19 -1.90 -2.65 3.03
N SER A 20 -1.62 -3.87 2.56
CA SER A 20 -0.44 -4.18 1.74
C SER A 20 -0.46 -3.43 0.41
N VAL A 21 -1.59 -3.43 -0.29
CA VAL A 21 -1.73 -2.69 -1.56
C VAL A 21 -1.53 -1.20 -1.34
N GLU A 22 -2.10 -0.62 -0.28
CA GLU A 22 -1.89 0.79 0.05
C GLU A 22 -0.41 1.10 0.33
N ALA A 23 0.28 0.27 1.11
CA ALA A 23 1.70 0.44 1.40
C ALA A 23 2.58 0.36 0.13
N ILE A 24 2.29 -0.58 -0.77
CA ILE A 24 2.98 -0.71 -2.07
C ILE A 24 2.77 0.54 -2.91
N MET A 25 1.54 1.02 -3.00
CA MET A 25 1.21 2.22 -3.79
C MET A 25 1.87 3.47 -3.21
N ILE A 26 1.98 3.57 -1.88
CA ILE A 26 2.71 4.66 -1.22
C ILE A 26 4.20 4.60 -1.60
N ALA A 27 4.86 3.45 -1.40
CA ALA A 27 6.27 3.31 -1.73
C ALA A 27 6.55 3.61 -3.22
N TYR A 28 5.66 3.14 -4.10
CA TYR A 28 5.74 3.41 -5.53
C TYR A 28 5.61 4.91 -5.85
N ALA A 29 4.59 5.58 -5.30
CA ALA A 29 4.40 7.02 -5.50
C ALA A 29 5.56 7.85 -4.93
N GLN A 30 6.13 7.48 -3.78
CA GLN A 30 7.36 8.08 -3.27
C GLN A 30 8.51 7.93 -4.27
N ALA A 31 8.73 6.73 -4.81
CA ALA A 31 9.78 6.49 -5.80
C ALA A 31 9.61 7.28 -7.12
N LEU A 32 8.37 7.63 -7.48
CA LEU A 32 8.07 8.46 -8.65
C LEU A 32 8.43 9.94 -8.44
N ILE A 33 8.31 10.46 -7.22
CA ILE A 33 8.54 11.89 -6.93
C ILE A 33 9.97 12.22 -6.47
N ILE A 34 10.87 11.23 -6.42
CA ILE A 34 12.30 11.47 -6.13
C ILE A 34 12.87 12.46 -7.14
N ASP A 35 13.59 13.49 -6.68
CA ASP A 35 14.40 14.35 -7.53
C ASP A 35 15.62 13.57 -8.07
N ARG A 36 15.42 12.88 -9.19
CA ARG A 36 16.43 12.03 -9.82
C ARG A 36 17.62 12.82 -10.34
N LYS A 37 17.42 14.08 -10.75
CA LYS A 37 18.49 14.94 -11.24
C LYS A 37 19.43 15.28 -10.09
N LYS A 38 18.89 15.83 -8.99
CA LYS A 38 19.66 16.14 -7.79
C LYS A 38 20.36 14.92 -7.22
N LEU A 39 19.66 13.77 -7.15
CA LEU A 39 20.25 12.52 -6.68
C LEU A 39 21.43 12.08 -7.56
N SER A 40 21.27 12.15 -8.88
CA SER A 40 22.33 11.75 -9.84
C SER A 40 23.55 12.68 -9.77
N GLU A 41 23.32 13.97 -9.57
CA GLU A 41 24.39 14.96 -9.39
C GLU A 41 25.18 14.69 -8.11
N ALA A 42 24.49 14.47 -6.98
CA ALA A 42 25.12 14.15 -5.70
C ALA A 42 25.91 12.83 -5.76
N GLN A 43 25.37 11.81 -6.44
CA GLN A 43 26.08 10.54 -6.65
C GLN A 43 27.37 10.73 -7.46
N ARG A 44 27.33 11.52 -8.54
CA ARG A 44 28.52 11.79 -9.38
C ARG A 44 29.61 12.56 -8.66
N SER A 45 29.24 13.43 -7.71
CA SER A 45 30.18 14.19 -6.90
C SER A 45 30.62 13.47 -5.62
N ASN A 46 30.15 12.24 -5.38
CA ASN A 46 30.34 11.49 -4.12
C ASN A 46 29.82 12.24 -2.87
N ASP A 47 28.81 13.10 -3.04
CA ASP A 47 28.15 13.78 -1.92
C ASP A 47 27.09 12.86 -1.30
N VAL A 48 27.56 11.99 -0.40
CA VAL A 48 26.72 11.00 0.30
C VAL A 48 25.65 11.65 1.17
N VAL A 49 25.89 12.85 1.69
CA VAL A 49 24.95 13.57 2.56
C VAL A 49 23.77 14.07 1.74
N VAL A 50 24.02 14.75 0.61
CA VAL A 50 22.94 15.24 -0.26
C VAL A 50 22.17 14.08 -0.89
N ALA A 51 22.83 12.98 -1.26
CA ALA A 51 22.16 11.79 -1.75
C ALA A 51 21.19 11.21 -0.71
N GLN A 52 21.63 11.07 0.55
CA GLN A 52 20.77 10.60 1.64
C GLN A 52 19.60 11.55 1.89
N GLU A 53 19.86 12.85 2.01
CA GLU A 53 18.82 13.86 2.26
C GLU A 53 17.76 13.88 1.16
N THR A 54 18.16 13.70 -0.11
CA THR A 54 17.22 13.65 -1.24
C THR A 54 16.25 12.47 -1.14
N LEU A 55 16.75 11.30 -0.75
CA LEU A 55 15.92 10.11 -0.52
C LEU A 55 15.06 10.29 0.74
N GLN A 56 15.64 10.71 1.87
CA GLN A 56 14.91 10.87 3.13
C GLN A 56 13.79 11.90 3.03
N TYR A 57 14.04 13.02 2.36
CA TYR A 57 13.01 14.03 2.09
C TYR A 57 11.80 13.40 1.39
N THR A 58 12.06 12.61 0.34
CA THR A 58 11.01 11.94 -0.43
C THR A 58 10.27 10.88 0.40
N PHE A 59 10.99 9.97 1.06
CA PHE A 59 10.40 8.86 1.80
C PHE A 59 9.75 9.26 3.14
N ARG A 60 10.06 10.45 3.66
CA ARG A 60 9.37 11.04 4.83
C ARG A 60 8.20 11.94 4.46
N THR A 61 8.04 12.27 3.19
CA THR A 61 6.88 13.05 2.73
C THR A 61 5.62 12.19 2.83
N ASP A 62 4.61 12.71 3.54
CA ASP A 62 3.30 12.06 3.60
C ASP A 62 2.55 12.25 2.29
N ILE A 63 2.50 11.18 1.50
CA ILE A 63 1.85 11.15 0.20
C ILE A 63 0.52 10.37 0.22
N ARG A 64 -0.01 10.01 1.40
CA ARG A 64 -1.24 9.22 1.52
C ARG A 64 -2.42 9.87 0.79
N ALA A 65 -2.49 11.21 0.81
CA ALA A 65 -3.51 11.97 0.11
C ALA A 65 -3.47 11.78 -1.43
N ILE A 66 -2.26 11.71 -2.02
CA ILE A 66 -2.08 11.50 -3.46
C ILE A 66 -2.59 10.10 -3.85
N VAL A 67 -2.22 9.08 -3.07
CA VAL A 67 -2.65 7.70 -3.32
C VAL A 67 -4.16 7.56 -3.14
N ALA A 68 -4.74 8.20 -2.13
CA ALA A 68 -6.18 8.20 -1.89
C ALA A 68 -6.96 8.84 -3.04
N GLU A 69 -6.53 10.01 -3.52
CA GLU A 69 -7.14 10.70 -4.66
C GLU A 69 -6.99 9.89 -5.95
N ALA A 70 -5.83 9.27 -6.18
CA ALA A 70 -5.63 8.38 -7.32
C ALA A 70 -6.59 7.18 -7.30
N ARG A 71 -6.87 6.59 -6.13
CA ARG A 71 -7.91 5.56 -6.01
C ARG A 71 -9.28 6.11 -6.37
N MET A 72 -9.65 7.27 -5.83
CA MET A 72 -10.95 7.89 -6.07
C MET A 72 -11.21 8.15 -7.56
N ARG A 73 -10.22 8.70 -8.27
CA ARG A 73 -10.30 8.94 -9.72
C ARG A 73 -10.44 7.67 -10.55
N ASN A 74 -9.92 6.55 -10.04
CA ASN A 74 -10.04 5.24 -10.67
C ASN A 74 -11.31 4.47 -10.22
N GLY A 75 -12.28 5.15 -9.58
CA GLY A 75 -13.53 4.54 -9.12
C GLY A 75 -13.40 3.71 -7.84
N GLY A 76 -12.25 3.77 -7.17
CA GLY A 76 -12.01 3.13 -5.88
C GLY A 76 -12.44 4.00 -4.70
N ALA A 77 -12.39 3.42 -3.50
CA ALA A 77 -12.70 4.13 -2.27
C ALA A 77 -11.52 5.01 -1.81
N LEU A 78 -11.83 6.19 -1.28
CA LEU A 78 -10.85 7.08 -0.67
C LEU A 78 -10.17 6.40 0.54
N ARG A 79 -10.97 5.73 1.38
CA ARG A 79 -10.54 5.00 2.59
C ARG A 79 -11.03 3.54 2.53
N PRO A 80 -10.33 2.65 1.80
CA PRO A 80 -10.82 1.29 1.50
C PRO A 80 -11.08 0.42 2.73
N LEU A 81 -10.18 0.45 3.73
CA LEU A 81 -10.34 -0.33 4.96
C LEU A 81 -11.57 0.12 5.77
N GLU A 82 -11.79 1.42 5.87
CA GLU A 82 -12.96 1.98 6.55
C GLU A 82 -14.25 1.62 5.81
N LEU A 83 -14.26 1.71 4.47
CA LEU A 83 -15.41 1.30 3.66
C LEU A 83 -15.71 -0.19 3.84
N PHE A 84 -14.70 -1.06 3.78
CA PHE A 84 -14.84 -2.50 3.99
C PHE A 84 -15.50 -2.83 5.33
N ARG A 85 -15.06 -2.16 6.41
CA ARG A 85 -15.62 -2.32 7.76
C ARG A 85 -17.03 -1.73 7.87
N THR A 86 -17.25 -0.54 7.33
CA THR A 86 -18.56 0.15 7.38
C THR A 86 -19.64 -0.64 6.66
N LEU A 87 -19.32 -1.21 5.50
CA LEU A 87 -20.22 -2.07 4.74
C LEU A 87 -20.35 -3.47 5.35
N LYS A 88 -19.57 -3.80 6.39
CA LYS A 88 -19.57 -5.11 7.07
C LYS A 88 -19.40 -6.28 6.09
N ILE A 89 -18.53 -6.10 5.09
CA ILE A 89 -18.35 -7.08 3.99
C ILE A 89 -17.98 -8.46 4.55
N ARG A 90 -17.14 -8.53 5.59
CA ARG A 90 -16.81 -9.80 6.25
C ARG A 90 -18.05 -10.54 6.77
N GLU A 91 -18.95 -9.84 7.45
CA GLU A 91 -20.18 -10.43 7.99
C GLU A 91 -21.08 -10.95 6.86
N GLN A 92 -21.23 -10.18 5.79
CA GLN A 92 -21.99 -10.57 4.60
C GLN A 92 -21.42 -11.86 3.97
N LEU A 93 -20.11 -11.92 3.75
CA LEU A 93 -19.45 -13.10 3.18
C LEU A 93 -19.55 -14.33 4.09
N ILE A 94 -19.52 -14.17 5.41
CA ILE A 94 -19.74 -15.27 6.36
C ILE A 94 -21.18 -15.78 6.26
N LYS A 95 -22.16 -14.87 6.14
CA LYS A 95 -23.57 -15.24 5.99
C LYS A 95 -23.79 -16.07 4.71
N GLU A 96 -23.11 -15.72 3.63
CA GLU A 96 -23.20 -16.43 2.34
C GLU A 96 -22.47 -17.78 2.34
N ARG A 97 -21.28 -17.86 2.95
CA ARG A 97 -20.38 -19.03 2.84
C ARG A 97 -20.47 -19.97 4.04
N GLY A 98 -21.14 -19.56 5.10
CA GLY A 98 -21.20 -20.27 6.38
C GLY A 98 -19.98 -19.97 7.28
N SER A 99 -20.18 -20.19 8.58
CA SER A 99 -19.16 -19.93 9.62
C SER A 99 -18.15 -21.07 9.80
N LYS A 100 -18.47 -22.27 9.31
CA LYS A 100 -17.59 -23.45 9.45
C LYS A 100 -16.45 -23.36 8.45
N LYS A 101 -15.24 -23.09 8.96
CA LYS A 101 -14.00 -23.28 8.18
C LYS A 101 -13.65 -24.77 8.19
N VAL A 102 -13.81 -25.45 7.06
CA VAL A 102 -13.22 -26.79 6.87
C VAL A 102 -11.92 -26.59 6.11
N ALA A 103 -10.79 -26.66 6.82
CA ALA A 103 -9.49 -26.78 6.17
C ALA A 103 -9.32 -28.26 5.80
N THR A 104 -9.39 -28.59 4.51
CA THR A 104 -9.27 -29.98 4.04
C THR A 104 -7.82 -30.45 3.88
N GLY A 105 -6.83 -29.61 4.22
CA GLY A 105 -5.41 -29.99 4.27
C GLY A 105 -4.96 -30.81 3.06
N LEU A 106 -5.06 -30.23 1.86
CA LEU A 106 -4.50 -30.77 0.63
C LEU A 106 -3.40 -29.84 0.16
#